data_AF-A0A7S0GM34-F1
#
_entry.id   AF-A0A7S0GM34-F1
#
_cell.length_a   1.000
_cell.length_b   1.000
_cell.length_c   1.000
_cell.angle_alpha   90.00
_cell.angle_beta   90.00
_cell.angle_gamma   90.00
#
_symmetry.space_group_name_H-M   'P 1'
#
loop_
_entity.id
_entity.type
_entity.pdbx_description
1 polymer ?
#
loop_
_entity_poly.entity_id
_entity_poly.type
_entity_poly.pdbx_seq_one_letter_code
_entity_poly.pdbx_strand_id
1 'polypeptide(L)'
;GKDSGSLYMYHRESITSNFIFVQRLDGEEEGSIFGANIEVTRNGLLLMVMVRYVYFFSGEESGSVFIFSRENNSDPFGFLQRLDGDAKGDKFGHAMEFSNNGNLAVVSAPLANREDRSRVGSIYIYRRVENSRYDLMKRLDGDCVDEQLGDRVLIKTTETSLNIHAKAQNICRNIAVHSYTLACKYSSKSQVCSRLIFSVSGIK
;
A
#
# COMPACT_ATOMS: atom_id res chain seq x y z
N GLY A 1 7.92 19.77 7.68
CA GLY A 1 8.97 19.85 8.69
C GLY A 1 10.32 20.09 8.04
N LYS A 2 11.32 20.49 8.82
CA LYS A 2 12.70 20.50 8.34
C LYS A 2 13.12 19.06 7.99
N ASP A 3 13.85 18.88 6.88
CA ASP A 3 14.38 17.58 6.43
C ASP A 3 13.34 16.45 6.36
N SER A 4 12.09 16.80 6.03
CA SER A 4 10.94 15.88 6.10
C SER A 4 10.56 15.21 4.77
N GLY A 5 11.24 15.56 3.68
CA GLY A 5 10.87 15.15 2.32
C GLY A 5 9.72 15.97 1.71
N SER A 6 9.64 15.97 0.39
CA SER A 6 8.59 16.65 -0.38
C SER A 6 8.33 15.88 -1.68
N LEU A 7 7.09 15.96 -2.17
CA LEU A 7 6.69 15.48 -3.48
C LEU A 7 6.32 16.65 -4.39
N TYR A 8 6.71 16.55 -5.65
CA TYR A 8 6.41 17.54 -6.68
C TYR A 8 5.59 16.88 -7.77
N MET A 9 4.44 17.46 -8.06
CA MET A 9 3.52 16.96 -9.06
C MET A 9 3.56 17.83 -10.31
N TYR A 10 3.63 17.15 -11.45
CA TYR A 10 3.58 17.76 -12.76
C TYR A 10 2.55 17.06 -13.63
N HIS A 11 1.88 17.83 -14.50
CA HIS A 11 0.94 17.36 -15.50
C HIS A 11 1.41 17.79 -16.90
N ARG A 12 1.05 17.05 -17.93
CA ARG A 12 1.26 17.45 -19.33
C ARG A 12 0.06 17.06 -20.16
N GLU A 13 -0.34 17.94 -21.07
CA GLU A 13 -1.54 17.74 -21.91
C GLU A 13 -1.36 16.65 -22.96
N SER A 14 -0.13 16.45 -23.43
CA SER A 14 0.21 15.42 -24.41
C SER A 14 1.64 14.92 -24.22
N ILE A 15 2.01 13.84 -24.91
CA ILE A 15 3.37 13.28 -24.82
C ILE A 15 4.45 14.25 -25.34
N THR A 16 4.08 15.22 -26.17
CA THR A 16 4.98 16.22 -26.74
C THR A 16 4.96 17.55 -25.99
N SER A 17 4.03 17.73 -25.05
CA SER A 17 3.92 18.95 -24.23
C SER A 17 4.96 18.97 -23.11
N ASN A 18 5.36 20.18 -22.73
CA ASN A 18 6.15 20.40 -21.52
C ASN A 18 5.34 20.04 -20.27
N PHE A 19 6.05 19.66 -19.21
CA PHE A 19 5.46 19.47 -17.89
C PHE A 19 5.07 20.83 -17.27
N ILE A 20 3.86 20.87 -16.72
CA ILE A 20 3.29 21.98 -15.98
C ILE A 20 3.26 21.58 -14.51
N PHE A 21 3.87 22.40 -13.66
CA PHE A 21 3.81 22.17 -12.22
C PHE A 21 2.38 22.33 -11.71
N VAL A 22 1.90 21.37 -10.91
CA VAL A 22 0.56 21.40 -10.33
C VAL A 22 0.62 21.75 -8.84
N GLN A 23 1.41 20.99 -8.08
CA GLN A 23 1.44 21.13 -6.62
C GLN A 23 2.74 20.54 -6.05
N ARG A 24 3.11 21.07 -4.89
CA ARG A 24 4.09 20.46 -3.99
C ARG A 24 3.35 19.98 -2.73
N LEU A 25 3.62 18.75 -2.32
CA LEU A 25 3.19 18.19 -1.04
C LEU A 25 4.40 18.07 -0.13
N ASP A 26 4.30 18.60 1.08
CA ASP A 26 5.40 18.62 2.03
C ASP A 26 5.16 17.61 3.15
N GLY A 27 6.23 16.92 3.55
CA GLY A 27 6.25 16.22 4.82
C GLY A 27 6.05 17.23 5.94
N GLU A 28 5.27 16.87 6.96
CA GLU A 28 5.01 17.76 8.09
C GLU A 28 6.00 17.52 9.24
N GLU A 29 6.36 16.25 9.48
CA GLU A 29 7.19 15.84 10.61
C GLU A 29 8.68 16.03 10.34
N GLU A 30 9.38 16.76 11.21
CA GLU A 30 10.82 16.97 11.13
C GLU A 30 11.61 15.64 11.13
N GLY A 31 12.60 15.53 10.24
CA GLY A 31 13.46 14.34 10.13
C GLY A 31 12.76 13.07 9.64
N SER A 32 11.48 13.14 9.27
CA SER A 32 10.78 12.05 8.58
C SER A 32 11.16 12.00 7.11
N ILE A 33 10.82 10.90 6.43
CA ILE A 33 11.03 10.76 4.99
C ILE A 33 9.65 10.62 4.34
N PHE A 34 8.98 11.74 4.11
CA PHE A 34 7.77 11.82 3.30
C PHE A 34 8.11 11.56 1.83
N GLY A 35 7.38 10.64 1.21
CA GLY A 35 7.70 10.20 -0.15
C GLY A 35 8.71 9.05 -0.21
N ALA A 36 8.96 8.36 0.91
CA ALA A 36 9.86 7.19 0.94
C ALA A 36 9.40 6.04 0.02
N ASN A 37 8.09 5.99 -0.27
CA ASN A 37 7.47 5.13 -1.27
C ASN A 37 6.20 5.83 -1.77
N ILE A 38 5.83 5.61 -3.03
CA ILE A 38 4.71 6.29 -3.69
C ILE A 38 4.00 5.29 -4.60
N GLU A 39 2.67 5.33 -4.60
CA GLU A 39 1.84 4.57 -5.51
C GLU A 39 0.69 5.44 -6.02
N VAL A 40 0.39 5.36 -7.32
CA VAL A 40 -0.70 6.13 -7.94
C VAL A 40 -1.60 5.20 -8.74
N THR A 41 -2.91 5.35 -8.62
CA THR A 41 -3.86 4.57 -9.45
C THR A 41 -3.66 4.87 -10.93
N ARG A 42 -3.97 3.90 -11.80
CA ARG A 42 -3.84 4.02 -13.26
C ARG A 42 -4.52 5.25 -13.87
N ASN A 43 -5.65 5.70 -13.31
CA ASN A 43 -6.36 6.90 -13.78
C ASN A 43 -5.77 8.21 -13.23
N GLY A 44 -4.79 8.14 -12.32
CA GLY A 44 -4.12 9.28 -11.71
C GLY A 44 -4.88 9.96 -10.56
N LEU A 45 -6.01 9.40 -10.10
CA LEU A 45 -6.92 10.11 -9.17
C LEU A 45 -6.69 9.82 -7.68
N LEU A 46 -5.96 8.75 -7.36
CA LEU A 46 -5.57 8.39 -6.00
C LEU A 46 -4.06 8.24 -5.90
N LEU A 47 -3.52 8.67 -4.76
CA LEU A 47 -2.10 8.66 -4.45
C LEU A 47 -1.89 8.13 -3.03
N MET A 48 -1.05 7.12 -2.87
CA MET A 48 -0.49 6.69 -1.59
C MET A 48 0.94 7.21 -1.47
N VAL A 49 1.26 7.76 -0.30
CA VAL A 49 2.59 8.26 0.05
C VAL A 49 2.99 7.66 1.39
N MET A 50 4.08 6.92 1.41
CA MET A 50 4.69 6.45 2.65
C MET A 50 5.48 7.59 3.30
N VAL A 51 5.32 7.71 4.62
CA VAL A 51 6.22 8.46 5.49
C VAL A 51 7.00 7.46 6.32
N ARG A 52 8.32 7.49 6.21
CA ARG A 52 9.20 6.69 7.07
C ARG A 52 9.69 7.54 8.23
N TYR A 53 9.56 7.02 9.45
CA TYR A 53 10.11 7.63 10.65
C TYR A 53 11.26 6.78 11.17
N VAL A 54 12.46 7.37 11.27
CA VAL A 54 13.67 6.70 11.71
C VAL A 54 14.00 7.15 13.14
N TYR A 55 14.04 6.21 14.09
CA TYR A 55 14.37 6.51 15.47
C TYR A 55 15.87 6.28 15.72
N PHE A 56 16.66 7.35 15.74
CA PHE A 56 18.14 7.29 15.82
C PHE A 56 18.69 6.43 16.98
N PHE A 57 18.02 6.43 18.13
CA PHE A 57 18.52 5.71 19.31
C PHE A 57 18.19 4.22 19.32
N SER A 58 17.07 3.79 18.72
CA SER A 58 16.67 2.37 18.68
C SER A 58 17.01 1.69 17.35
N GLY A 59 17.25 2.47 16.29
CA GLY A 59 17.37 1.95 14.93
C GLY A 59 16.05 1.41 14.35
N GLU A 60 14.94 1.60 15.06
CA GLU A 60 13.62 1.18 14.61
C GLU A 60 13.08 2.12 13.53
N GLU A 61 12.45 1.53 12.52
CA GLU A 61 11.75 2.26 11.47
C GLU A 61 10.25 1.99 11.59
N SER A 62 9.48 3.05 11.84
CA SER A 62 8.02 3.00 11.71
C SER A 62 7.60 3.64 10.40
N GLY A 63 6.35 3.42 10.02
CA GLY A 63 5.82 4.08 8.84
C GLY A 63 4.32 4.29 8.91
N SER A 64 3.89 5.27 8.15
CA SER A 64 2.49 5.63 7.94
C SER A 64 2.28 5.84 6.45
N VAL A 65 1.08 5.55 5.97
CA VAL A 65 0.69 5.76 4.57
C VAL A 65 -0.38 6.82 4.51
N PHE A 66 -0.10 7.90 3.80
CA PHE A 66 -1.03 8.99 3.56
C PHE A 66 -1.66 8.77 2.19
N ILE A 67 -2.99 8.82 2.16
CA ILE A 67 -3.79 8.71 0.94
C ILE A 67 -4.29 10.09 0.59
N PHE A 68 -4.15 10.44 -0.69
CA PHE A 68 -4.66 11.65 -1.28
C PHE A 68 -5.56 11.31 -2.47
N SER A 69 -6.51 12.19 -2.76
CA SER A 69 -7.39 12.09 -3.93
C SER A 69 -7.54 13.42 -4.65
N ARG A 70 -7.91 13.35 -5.92
CA ARG A 70 -8.27 14.50 -6.75
C ARG A 70 -9.36 14.11 -7.75
N GLU A 71 -10.06 15.10 -8.27
CA GLU A 71 -11.15 14.88 -9.22
C GLU A 71 -10.63 14.71 -10.65
N ASN A 72 -9.64 15.52 -11.07
CA ASN A 72 -9.03 15.44 -12.40
C ASN A 72 -7.49 15.45 -12.35
N ASN A 73 -6.86 15.06 -13.46
CA ASN A 73 -5.40 14.96 -13.54
C ASN A 73 -4.64 16.31 -13.50
N SER A 74 -5.34 17.41 -13.75
CA SER A 74 -4.83 18.78 -13.59
C SER A 74 -5.03 19.33 -12.17
N ASP A 75 -5.86 18.68 -11.36
CA ASP A 75 -6.25 19.21 -10.06
C ASP A 75 -5.17 18.89 -9.00
N PRO A 76 -5.05 19.73 -7.96
CA PRO A 76 -4.22 19.41 -6.80
C PRO A 76 -4.81 18.21 -6.04
N PHE A 77 -3.92 17.47 -5.38
CA PHE A 77 -4.31 16.40 -4.46
C PHE A 77 -4.80 16.99 -3.14
N GLY A 78 -5.96 16.54 -2.68
CA GLY A 78 -6.47 16.75 -1.32
C GLY A 78 -6.17 15.55 -0.43
N PHE A 79 -5.84 15.81 0.84
CA PHE A 79 -5.67 14.74 1.83
C PHE A 79 -6.99 13.98 2.02
N LEU A 80 -6.92 12.65 1.95
CA LEU A 80 -8.07 11.78 2.14
C LEU A 80 -8.02 11.09 3.51
N GLN A 81 -6.90 10.42 3.82
CA GLN A 81 -6.78 9.61 5.03
C GLN A 81 -5.32 9.28 5.33
N ARG A 82 -5.01 9.05 6.61
CA ARG A 82 -3.77 8.43 7.06
C ARG A 82 -4.04 7.01 7.55
N LEU A 83 -3.18 6.08 7.17
CA LEU A 83 -3.13 4.71 7.67
C LEU A 83 -1.84 4.53 8.47
N ASP A 84 -1.96 3.96 9.66
CA ASP A 84 -0.83 3.72 10.56
C ASP A 84 -0.58 2.23 10.73
N GLY A 85 0.68 1.85 10.90
CA GLY A 85 1.06 0.51 11.31
C GLY A 85 0.72 0.23 12.77
N ASP A 86 0.57 -1.05 13.11
CA ASP A 86 0.18 -1.48 14.45
C ASP A 86 1.27 -1.20 15.50
N ALA A 87 2.55 -1.30 15.13
CA ALA A 87 3.67 -1.03 16.03
C ALA A 87 4.85 -0.29 15.36
N LYS A 88 5.69 0.31 16.20
CA LYS A 88 6.99 0.85 15.78
C LYS A 88 7.91 -0.30 15.37
N GLY A 89 8.75 -0.06 14.37
CA GLY A 89 9.67 -1.08 13.85
C GLY A 89 9.08 -2.00 12.76
N ASP A 90 7.75 -2.02 12.59
CA ASP A 90 7.07 -2.93 11.64
C ASP A 90 7.31 -2.59 10.16
N LYS A 91 7.83 -1.38 9.88
CA LYS A 91 8.01 -0.82 8.53
C LYS A 91 6.72 -0.77 7.70
N PHE A 92 5.60 -0.38 8.32
CA PHE A 92 4.33 -0.22 7.62
C PHE A 92 4.44 0.76 6.44
N GLY A 93 3.91 0.40 5.28
CA GLY A 93 4.09 1.15 4.03
C GLY A 93 5.27 0.69 3.18
N HIS A 94 6.01 -0.36 3.58
CA HIS A 94 7.19 -0.86 2.84
C HIS A 94 6.86 -1.21 1.39
N ALA A 95 5.75 -1.92 1.16
CA ALA A 95 5.16 -2.12 -0.14
C ALA A 95 3.70 -1.67 -0.12
N MET A 96 3.26 -1.06 -1.22
CA MET A 96 1.92 -0.48 -1.35
C MET A 96 1.41 -0.70 -2.78
N GLU A 97 0.12 -0.91 -2.94
CA GLU A 97 -0.49 -1.04 -4.27
C GLU A 97 -1.99 -0.76 -4.24
N PHE A 98 -2.50 -0.14 -5.30
CA PHE A 98 -3.93 -0.07 -5.55
C PHE A 98 -4.40 -1.15 -6.51
N SER A 99 -5.62 -1.64 -6.31
CA SER A 99 -6.35 -2.29 -7.41
C SER A 99 -6.56 -1.34 -8.58
N ASN A 100 -6.72 -1.86 -9.80
CA ASN A 100 -6.87 -1.06 -11.02
C ASN A 100 -7.92 0.06 -10.98
N ASN A 101 -8.99 -0.10 -10.21
CA ASN A 101 -10.04 0.92 -10.04
C ASN A 101 -9.96 1.69 -8.70
N GLY A 102 -8.95 1.44 -7.88
CA GLY A 102 -8.77 2.09 -6.59
C GLY A 102 -9.80 1.70 -5.52
N ASN A 103 -10.52 0.58 -5.68
CA ASN A 103 -11.48 0.14 -4.65
C ASN A 103 -10.82 -0.67 -3.54
N LEU A 104 -9.66 -1.28 -3.80
CA LEU A 104 -8.79 -1.86 -2.80
C LEU A 104 -7.43 -1.19 -2.80
N ALA A 105 -6.84 -1.11 -1.61
CA ALA A 105 -5.44 -0.78 -1.38
C ALA A 105 -4.81 -1.91 -0.55
N VAL A 106 -3.58 -2.28 -0.87
CA VAL A 106 -2.77 -3.20 -0.07
C VAL A 106 -1.56 -2.45 0.45
N VAL A 107 -1.28 -2.58 1.74
CA VAL A 107 -0.11 -2.01 2.41
C VAL A 107 0.58 -3.12 3.19
N SER A 108 1.91 -3.20 3.16
CA SER A 108 2.66 -4.20 3.92
C SER A 108 3.42 -3.62 5.09
N ALA A 109 3.72 -4.50 6.05
CA ALA A 109 4.60 -4.25 7.18
C ALA A 109 5.46 -5.52 7.41
N PRO A 110 6.61 -5.65 6.72
CA PRO A 110 7.36 -6.90 6.67
C PRO A 110 7.99 -7.29 8.01
N LEU A 111 8.12 -6.37 8.97
CA LEU A 111 8.66 -6.69 10.29
C LEU A 111 7.58 -6.88 11.36
N ALA A 112 6.31 -6.85 10.98
CA ALA A 112 5.20 -7.02 11.90
C ALA A 112 5.27 -8.38 12.63
N ASN A 113 4.97 -8.33 13.93
CA ASN A 113 4.85 -9.49 14.79
C ASN A 113 3.39 -10.01 14.78
N ARG A 114 3.21 -11.31 15.05
CA ARG A 114 1.88 -11.90 15.27
C ARG A 114 1.94 -12.91 16.41
N GLU A 115 1.22 -12.59 17.49
CA GLU A 115 1.20 -13.39 18.72
C GLU A 115 2.62 -13.53 19.27
N ASP A 116 3.11 -14.76 19.46
CA ASP A 116 4.46 -15.08 19.93
C ASP A 116 5.51 -15.16 18.80
N ARG A 117 5.10 -14.98 17.53
CA ARG A 117 6.00 -15.07 16.38
C ARG A 117 6.50 -13.69 15.96
N SER A 118 7.82 -13.49 16.03
CA SER A 118 8.46 -12.25 15.63
C SER A 118 8.69 -12.15 14.12
N ARG A 119 8.56 -10.93 13.58
CA ARG A 119 8.86 -10.56 12.18
C ARG A 119 8.31 -11.55 11.14
N VAL A 120 7.10 -12.06 11.40
CA VAL A 120 6.38 -12.89 10.41
C VAL A 120 6.04 -12.07 9.17
N GLY A 121 5.88 -10.75 9.36
CA GLY A 121 5.45 -9.82 8.34
C GLY A 121 3.95 -9.93 8.07
N SER A 122 3.37 -8.81 7.66
CA SER A 122 1.94 -8.73 7.42
C SER A 122 1.62 -7.90 6.18
N ILE A 123 0.51 -8.24 5.53
CA ILE A 123 -0.15 -7.38 4.55
C ILE A 123 -1.54 -6.99 5.04
N TYR A 124 -1.92 -5.76 4.77
CA TYR A 124 -3.16 -5.13 5.19
C TYR A 124 -3.93 -4.77 3.93
N ILE A 125 -5.14 -5.32 3.80
CA ILE A 125 -6.04 -5.09 2.67
C ILE A 125 -7.10 -4.12 3.15
N TYR A 126 -7.18 -2.97 2.51
CA TYR A 126 -8.19 -1.95 2.76
C TYR A 126 -9.18 -1.90 1.61
N ARG A 127 -10.44 -1.64 1.94
CA ARG A 127 -11.51 -1.42 0.97
C ARG A 127 -11.96 0.03 1.03
N ARG A 128 -12.07 0.65 -0.15
CA ARG A 128 -12.66 1.98 -0.30
C ARG A 128 -14.17 1.90 -0.12
N VAL A 129 -14.71 2.63 0.84
CA VAL A 129 -16.15 2.70 1.16
C VAL A 129 -16.67 4.04 0.66
N GLU A 130 -17.77 4.00 -0.10
CA GLU A 130 -18.48 5.18 -0.62
C GLU A 130 -17.58 6.22 -1.33
N ASN A 131 -16.48 5.77 -1.95
CA ASN A 131 -15.45 6.60 -2.56
C ASN A 131 -14.79 7.62 -1.61
N SER A 132 -14.97 7.52 -0.29
CA SER A 132 -14.56 8.56 0.66
C SER A 132 -13.47 8.15 1.65
N ARG A 133 -13.35 6.85 1.96
CA ARG A 133 -12.37 6.35 2.94
C ARG A 133 -11.97 4.91 2.69
N TYR A 134 -10.83 4.51 3.23
CA TYR A 134 -10.33 3.14 3.22
C TYR A 134 -10.49 2.50 4.60
N ASP A 135 -11.30 1.44 4.66
CA ASP A 135 -11.49 0.63 5.86
C ASP A 135 -10.67 -0.65 5.78
N LEU A 136 -10.05 -1.03 6.90
CA LEU A 136 -9.32 -2.30 6.98
C LEU A 136 -10.31 -3.45 6.78
N MET A 137 -10.14 -4.17 5.67
CA MET A 137 -10.94 -5.33 5.33
C MET A 137 -10.34 -6.59 5.96
N LYS A 138 -9.00 -6.74 5.87
CA LYS A 138 -8.31 -7.93 6.37
C LYS A 138 -6.81 -7.67 6.56
N ARG A 139 -6.26 -8.22 7.64
CA ARG A 139 -4.81 -8.43 7.83
C ARG A 139 -4.47 -9.89 7.54
N LEU A 140 -3.37 -10.12 6.83
CA LEU A 140 -2.81 -11.44 6.54
C LEU A 140 -1.36 -11.46 7.00
N ASP A 141 -0.99 -12.52 7.70
CA ASP A 141 0.30 -12.66 8.37
C ASP A 141 1.11 -13.78 7.73
N GLY A 142 2.43 -13.71 7.85
CA GLY A 142 3.30 -14.83 7.57
C GLY A 142 2.99 -16.07 8.44
N ASP A 143 3.46 -17.20 7.96
CA ASP A 143 3.29 -18.52 8.56
C ASP A 143 4.31 -18.81 9.66
N CYS A 144 5.48 -18.16 9.65
CA CYS A 144 6.55 -18.47 10.60
C CYS A 144 7.34 -17.23 11.06
N VAL A 145 8.11 -17.42 12.13
CA VAL A 145 9.09 -16.43 12.62
C VAL A 145 10.07 -16.05 11.52
N ASP A 146 10.35 -14.76 11.42
CA ASP A 146 11.32 -14.18 10.47
C ASP A 146 11.00 -14.36 8.97
N GLU A 147 9.80 -14.82 8.60
CA GLU A 147 9.40 -14.91 7.18
C GLU A 147 9.45 -13.57 6.46
N GLN A 148 9.07 -12.50 7.16
CA GLN A 148 9.00 -11.15 6.64
C GLN A 148 8.13 -11.03 5.37
N LEU A 149 6.91 -11.57 5.46
CA LEU A 149 5.90 -11.44 4.40
C LEU A 149 5.62 -9.97 4.09
N GLY A 150 5.52 -9.64 2.80
CA GLY A 150 5.15 -8.29 2.34
C GLY A 150 6.35 -7.44 1.94
N ASP A 151 7.48 -8.06 1.60
CA ASP A 151 8.61 -7.37 0.97
C ASP A 151 8.22 -6.71 -0.36
N ARG A 152 7.36 -7.41 -1.11
CA ARG A 152 6.70 -6.93 -2.33
C ARG A 152 5.26 -7.39 -2.30
N VAL A 153 4.38 -6.54 -2.82
CA VAL A 153 2.98 -6.88 -3.08
C VAL A 153 2.69 -6.65 -4.56
N LEU A 154 1.85 -7.50 -5.15
CA LEU A 154 1.29 -7.37 -6.50
C LEU A 154 -0.22 -7.68 -6.47
N ILE A 155 -1.05 -6.80 -7.02
CA ILE A 155 -2.49 -6.98 -7.19
C ILE A 155 -2.75 -7.21 -8.67
N LYS A 156 -3.22 -8.42 -8.99
CA LYS A 156 -3.64 -8.79 -10.34
C LYS A 156 -5.13 -9.06 -10.38
N THR A 157 -5.87 -8.20 -11.08
CA THR A 157 -7.29 -8.44 -11.36
C THR A 157 -7.48 -9.25 -12.64
N THR A 158 -8.51 -10.09 -12.62
CA THR A 158 -9.09 -10.77 -13.78
C THR A 158 -10.58 -10.38 -13.87
N GLU A 159 -11.30 -10.90 -14.86
CA GLU A 159 -12.74 -10.70 -14.99
C GLU A 159 -13.56 -11.25 -13.82
N THR A 160 -13.02 -12.18 -13.03
CA THR A 160 -13.77 -12.87 -11.96
C THR A 160 -13.05 -12.88 -10.62
N SER A 161 -11.78 -12.45 -10.58
CA SER A 161 -10.98 -12.49 -9.37
C SER A 161 -10.07 -11.27 -9.21
N LEU A 162 -9.64 -11.06 -7.97
CA LEU A 162 -8.52 -10.19 -7.62
C LEU A 162 -7.52 -11.04 -6.84
N ASN A 163 -6.28 -11.11 -7.33
CA ASN A 163 -5.22 -11.90 -6.74
C ASN A 163 -4.20 -10.96 -6.12
N ILE A 164 -3.83 -11.22 -4.87
CA ILE A 164 -2.78 -10.49 -4.17
C ILE A 164 -1.62 -11.46 -3.99
N HIS A 165 -0.48 -11.12 -4.56
CA HIS A 165 0.76 -11.87 -4.36
C HIS A 165 1.63 -11.08 -3.39
N ALA A 166 2.03 -11.71 -2.29
CA ALA A 166 2.91 -11.13 -1.29
C ALA A 166 4.17 -11.97 -1.21
N LYS A 167 5.31 -11.36 -1.55
CA LYS A 167 6.61 -12.00 -1.44
C LYS A 167 7.12 -11.90 0.00
N ALA A 168 7.68 -13.00 0.50
CA ALA A 168 8.43 -13.05 1.75
C ALA A 168 9.93 -12.82 1.48
N GLN A 169 10.65 -12.19 2.41
CA GLN A 169 12.11 -12.09 2.29
C GLN A 169 12.77 -13.44 2.60
N ASN A 170 12.27 -14.14 3.60
CA ASN A 170 12.75 -15.45 3.99
C ASN A 170 11.71 -16.51 3.65
N ILE A 171 12.19 -17.68 3.24
CA ILE A 171 11.31 -18.77 2.83
C ILE A 171 10.89 -19.57 4.05
N CYS A 172 9.58 -19.73 4.22
CA CYS A 172 9.04 -20.69 5.16
C CYS A 172 8.22 -21.75 4.47
N ARG A 173 8.41 -23.01 4.90
CA ARG A 173 7.74 -24.18 4.32
C ARG A 173 7.90 -24.30 2.80
N ASN A 174 9.01 -23.79 2.23
CA ASN A 174 9.25 -23.70 0.78
C ASN A 174 8.26 -22.80 0.02
N ILE A 175 7.70 -21.79 0.69
CA ILE A 175 6.82 -20.79 0.11
C ILE A 175 7.54 -19.45 0.13
N ALA A 176 7.85 -18.89 -1.05
CA ALA A 176 8.44 -17.56 -1.18
C ALA A 176 7.38 -16.49 -1.49
N VAL A 177 6.24 -16.90 -2.04
CA VAL A 177 5.14 -16.01 -2.43
C VAL A 177 3.83 -16.60 -1.94
N HIS A 178 3.12 -15.81 -1.13
CA HIS A 178 1.75 -16.08 -0.74
C HIS A 178 0.82 -15.46 -1.76
N SER A 179 -0.14 -16.25 -2.26
CA SER A 179 -1.16 -15.77 -3.19
C SER A 179 -2.52 -15.82 -2.52
N TYR A 180 -3.31 -14.76 -2.65
CA TYR A 180 -4.62 -14.63 -2.04
C TYR A 180 -5.64 -14.23 -3.10
N THR A 181 -6.74 -14.97 -3.22
CA THR A 181 -7.75 -14.73 -4.25
C THR A 181 -9.06 -14.24 -3.65
N LEU A 182 -9.53 -13.09 -4.13
CA LEU A 182 -10.86 -12.57 -3.87
C LEU A 182 -11.76 -12.97 -5.04
N ALA A 183 -12.86 -13.65 -4.76
CA ALA A 183 -13.92 -13.82 -5.73
C ALA A 183 -14.69 -12.50 -5.86
N CYS A 184 -14.73 -11.94 -7.06
CA CYS A 184 -15.34 -10.65 -7.33
C CYS A 184 -16.44 -10.80 -8.37
N LYS A 185 -17.62 -10.23 -8.08
CA LYS A 185 -18.64 -10.00 -9.10
C LYS A 185 -18.35 -8.65 -9.72
N TYR A 186 -17.88 -8.67 -10.97
CA TYR A 186 -17.70 -7.47 -11.76
C TYR A 186 -18.99 -7.20 -12.53
N SER A 187 -19.55 -6.00 -12.36
CA SER A 187 -20.58 -5.46 -13.24
C SER A 187 -20.02 -4.26 -13.99
N SER A 188 -20.65 -3.86 -15.10
CA SER A 188 -20.25 -2.67 -15.86
C SER A 188 -20.32 -1.36 -15.06
N LYS A 189 -20.88 -1.37 -13.84
CA LYS A 189 -21.06 -0.19 -12.99
C LYS A 189 -20.44 -0.30 -11.58
N SER A 190 -19.95 -1.47 -11.16
CA SER A 190 -19.43 -1.67 -9.80
C SER A 190 -18.64 -2.97 -9.67
N GLN A 191 -17.51 -2.92 -8.94
CA GLN A 191 -16.78 -4.09 -8.46
C GLN A 191 -17.21 -4.40 -7.02
N VAL A 192 -17.85 -5.55 -6.81
CA VAL A 192 -18.17 -6.04 -5.47
C VAL A 192 -17.46 -7.37 -5.25
N CYS A 193 -16.39 -7.34 -4.48
CA CYS A 193 -15.72 -8.54 -4.00
C CYS A 193 -16.39 -9.00 -2.71
N SER A 194 -17.16 -10.08 -2.77
CA SER A 194 -18.06 -10.50 -1.69
C SER A 194 -17.54 -11.69 -0.88
N ARG A 195 -16.45 -12.36 -1.31
CA ARG A 195 -15.89 -13.52 -0.59
C ARG A 195 -14.38 -13.68 -0.85
N LEU A 196 -13.57 -13.57 0.20
CA LEU A 196 -12.16 -14.00 0.15
C LEU A 196 -12.12 -15.53 0.19
N ILE A 197 -11.47 -16.13 -0.81
CA ILE A 197 -11.09 -17.54 -0.78
C ILE A 197 -9.56 -17.55 -0.72
N PHE A 198 -9.05 -17.85 0.46
CA PHE A 198 -7.62 -17.98 0.68
C PHE A 198 -7.18 -19.34 0.15
N SER A 199 -6.52 -19.35 -1.01
CA SER A 199 -5.74 -20.50 -1.44
C SER A 199 -4.28 -20.09 -1.44
N VAL A 200 -3.55 -20.47 -0.40
CA VAL A 200 -2.08 -20.31 -0.38
C VAL A 200 -1.50 -21.24 -1.43
N SER A 201 -1.16 -20.71 -2.59
CA SER A 201 -0.33 -21.42 -3.56
C SER A 201 1.09 -20.88 -3.43
N GLY A 202 1.97 -21.66 -2.80
CA GLY A 202 3.38 -21.34 -2.76
C GLY A 202 4.02 -21.62 -4.11
N ILE A 203 4.62 -20.59 -4.71
CA ILE A 203 5.62 -20.78 -5.75
C ILE A 203 6.95 -20.94 -5.03
N LYS A 204 7.62 -22.08 -5.27
CA LYS A 204 8.96 -22.37 -4.75
C LYS A 204 9.99 -21.45 -5.38
#